data_AF-A0A178AJU4-F1
#
_entry.id   AF-A0A178AJU4-F1
#
_cell.length_a   1.000
_cell.length_b   1.000
_cell.length_c   1.000
_cell.angle_alpha   90.00
_cell.angle_beta   90.00
_cell.angle_gamma   90.00
#
_symmetry.space_group_name_H-M   'P 1'
#
loop_
_entity.id
_entity.type
_entity.pdbx_description
1 polymer ?
#
loop_
_entity_poly.entity_id
_entity_poly.type
_entity_poly.pdbx_seq_one_letter_code
_entity_poly.pdbx_strand_id
1 'polypeptide(L)'
;MKDARELFTWTDEQHQLADRLLDALDGGERAMQIEALLDSLGSFILVTYPREPLSCGLIQFLAVLGIDGEVGRMRTAKNYSFTLAGVVYCVRVLGLEKLLPMRQRDEQRRRPTEVYRDT
;
A
#
# COMPACT_ATOMS: atom_id res chain seq x y z
N MET A 1 26.48 0.90 11.47
CA MET A 1 25.20 1.24 10.81
C MET A 1 24.13 0.43 11.51
N LYS A 2 23.02 1.05 11.92
CA LYS A 2 21.84 0.28 12.33
C LYS A 2 21.28 -0.42 11.11
N ASP A 3 20.81 -1.65 11.27
CA ASP A 3 20.18 -2.40 10.21
C ASP A 3 18.95 -1.63 9.69
N ALA A 4 18.65 -1.68 8.39
CA ALA A 4 17.42 -1.09 7.85
C ALA A 4 16.17 -1.66 8.55
N ARG A 5 16.26 -2.89 9.06
CA ARG A 5 15.26 -3.55 9.91
C ARG A 5 15.05 -2.86 11.26
N GLU A 6 16.05 -2.17 11.80
CA GLU A 6 15.95 -1.40 13.05
C GLU A 6 15.39 0.01 12.84
N LEU A 7 15.37 0.50 11.59
CA LEU A 7 14.83 1.82 11.24
C LEU A 7 13.33 1.78 11.02
N PHE A 8 12.79 0.61 10.68
CA PHE A 8 11.37 0.41 10.48
C PHE A 8 10.78 -0.31 11.69
N THR A 9 10.02 0.42 12.51
CA THR A 9 9.23 -0.19 13.59
C THR A 9 7.98 -0.81 13.01
N TRP A 10 7.98 -2.12 12.83
CA TRP A 10 6.81 -2.90 12.43
C TRP A 10 5.85 -3.05 13.63
N THR A 11 4.54 -3.01 13.37
CA THR A 11 3.55 -3.49 14.35
C THR A 11 3.47 -5.02 14.34
N ASP A 12 2.95 -5.60 15.42
CA ASP A 12 2.62 -7.03 15.48
C ASP A 12 1.68 -7.45 14.35
N GLU A 13 0.72 -6.56 13.98
CA GLU A 13 -0.19 -6.78 12.85
C GLU A 13 0.55 -6.82 11.52
N GLN A 14 1.49 -5.90 11.28
CA GLN A 14 2.30 -5.88 10.06
C GLN A 14 3.17 -7.14 9.93
N HIS A 15 3.72 -7.64 11.04
CA HIS A 15 4.43 -8.92 11.06
C HIS A 15 3.52 -10.08 10.64
N GLN A 16 2.33 -10.19 11.23
CA GLN A 16 1.36 -11.23 10.87
C GLN A 16 0.87 -11.13 9.43
N LEU A 17 0.81 -9.93 8.87
CA LEU A 17 0.45 -9.70 7.47
C LEU A 17 1.56 -10.13 6.52
N ALA A 18 2.83 -9.86 6.87
CA ALA A 18 3.97 -10.34 6.10
C ALA A 18 4.07 -11.87 6.10
N ASP A 19 3.88 -12.52 7.25
CA ASP A 19 3.87 -13.99 7.33
C ASP A 19 2.76 -14.57 6.44
N ARG A 20 1.53 -14.02 6.53
CA ARG A 20 0.41 -14.42 5.66
C ARG A 20 0.69 -14.20 4.17
N LEU A 21 1.41 -13.14 3.81
CA LEU A 21 1.80 -12.89 2.43
C LEU A 21 2.81 -13.94 1.95
N LEU A 22 3.81 -14.27 2.77
CA LEU A 22 4.79 -15.31 2.43
C LEU A 22 4.10 -16.67 2.23
N ASP A 23 3.23 -17.07 3.17
CA ASP A 23 2.45 -18.29 3.06
C ASP A 23 1.57 -18.33 1.80
N ALA A 24 0.94 -17.19 1.45
CA ALA A 24 0.11 -17.10 0.25
C ALA A 24 0.94 -17.21 -1.04
N LEU A 25 2.17 -16.70 -1.05
CA LEU A 25 3.08 -16.77 -2.20
C LEU A 25 3.66 -18.19 -2.40
N ASP A 26 3.80 -18.98 -1.34
CA ASP A 26 4.38 -20.33 -1.39
C ASP A 26 3.46 -21.39 -2.01
N GLY A 27 2.20 -21.07 -2.28
CA GLY A 27 1.29 -21.99 -2.98
C GLY A 27 -0.19 -21.63 -2.99
N GLY A 28 -0.56 -20.45 -2.48
CA GLY A 28 -1.94 -20.00 -2.43
C GLY A 28 -2.53 -19.70 -3.80
N GLU A 29 -3.87 -19.74 -3.89
CA GLU A 29 -4.57 -19.29 -5.10
C GLU A 29 -4.31 -17.81 -5.38
N ARG A 30 -4.35 -17.41 -6.65
CA ARG A 30 -4.09 -16.02 -7.07
C ARG A 30 -4.96 -15.00 -6.33
N ALA A 31 -6.21 -15.34 -6.00
CA ALA A 31 -7.09 -14.48 -5.23
C ALA A 31 -6.55 -14.24 -3.80
N MET A 32 -6.08 -15.30 -3.13
CA MET A 32 -5.48 -15.22 -1.79
C MET A 32 -4.17 -14.43 -1.79
N GLN A 33 -3.34 -14.62 -2.83
CA GLN A 33 -2.11 -13.85 -3.02
C GLN A 33 -2.41 -12.35 -3.14
N ILE A 34 -3.40 -11.99 -3.97
CA ILE A 34 -3.80 -10.60 -4.17
C ILE A 34 -4.37 -10.03 -2.86
N GLU A 35 -5.20 -10.78 -2.14
CA GLU A 35 -5.78 -10.33 -0.87
C GLU A 35 -4.70 -10.06 0.19
N ALA A 36 -3.79 -11.02 0.41
CA ALA A 36 -2.67 -10.90 1.35
C ALA A 36 -1.72 -9.75 0.97
N LEU A 37 -1.45 -9.58 -0.32
CA LEU A 37 -0.65 -8.46 -0.83
C LEU A 37 -1.34 -7.12 -0.54
N LEU A 38 -2.63 -7.02 -0.85
CA LEU A 38 -3.40 -5.81 -0.61
C LEU A 38 -3.48 -5.49 0.89
N ASP A 39 -3.68 -6.49 1.77
CA ASP A 39 -3.72 -6.26 3.22
C ASP A 39 -2.37 -5.77 3.75
N SER A 40 -1.27 -6.39 3.31
CA SER A 40 0.09 -5.98 3.67
C SER A 40 0.37 -4.54 3.21
N LEU A 41 0.03 -4.20 1.96
CA LEU A 41 0.20 -2.85 1.42
C LEU A 41 -0.71 -1.84 2.12
N GLY A 42 -1.96 -2.21 2.42
CA GLY A 42 -2.90 -1.37 3.15
C GLY A 42 -2.37 -1.00 4.54
N SER A 43 -1.89 -2.00 5.29
CA SER A 43 -1.30 -1.78 6.61
C SER A 43 -0.02 -0.93 6.54
N PHE A 44 0.81 -1.13 5.52
CA PHE A 44 2.04 -0.34 5.33
C PHE A 44 1.77 1.13 4.97
N ILE A 45 0.75 1.39 4.15
CA ILE A 45 0.46 2.71 3.58
C ILE A 45 -0.47 3.54 4.47
N LEU A 46 -1.50 2.91 5.05
CA LEU A 46 -2.64 3.60 5.66
C LEU A 46 -2.57 3.65 7.19
N VAL A 47 -1.81 2.76 7.83
CA VAL A 47 -1.66 2.78 9.29
C VAL A 47 -0.74 3.92 9.68
N THR A 48 -1.29 4.90 10.42
CA THR A 48 -0.53 5.97 11.06
C THR A 48 -0.32 5.62 12.52
N TYR A 49 0.90 5.76 13.02
CA TYR A 49 1.19 5.53 14.43
C TYR A 49 0.78 6.77 15.23
N PRO A 50 -0.08 6.62 16.25
CA PRO A 50 -0.73 7.75 16.94
C PRO A 50 0.19 8.72 17.68
N ARG A 51 1.50 8.44 17.80
CA ARG A 51 2.46 9.30 18.52
C ARG A 51 3.52 9.96 17.64
N GLU A 52 3.69 9.53 16.39
CA GLU A 52 4.73 10.05 15.50
C GLU A 52 4.23 10.12 14.05
N PRO A 53 3.77 11.29 13.57
CA PRO A 53 3.21 11.44 12.22
C PRO A 53 4.14 11.00 11.08
N LEU A 54 5.46 10.99 11.33
CA LEU A 54 6.50 10.59 10.38
C LEU A 54 6.91 9.12 10.49
N SER A 55 6.29 8.36 11.39
CA SER A 55 6.67 6.96 11.64
C SER A 55 5.89 5.95 10.81
N CYS A 56 4.94 6.37 9.97
CA CYS A 56 4.28 5.42 9.07
C CYS A 56 5.27 4.87 8.03
N GLY A 57 5.07 3.61 7.66
CA GLY A 57 6.03 2.88 6.84
C GLY A 57 6.31 3.53 5.50
N LEU A 58 5.28 4.11 4.89
CA LEU A 58 5.39 4.86 3.66
C LEU A 58 6.34 6.07 3.77
N ILE A 59 6.27 6.84 4.85
CA ILE A 59 7.12 8.03 5.03
C ILE A 59 8.58 7.62 5.20
N GLN A 60 8.85 6.56 5.99
CA GLN A 60 10.20 6.04 6.18
C GLN A 60 10.78 5.48 4.87
N PHE A 61 9.96 4.75 4.10
CA PHE A 61 10.37 4.25 2.79
C PHE A 61 10.64 5.37 1.79
N LEU A 62 9.79 6.40 1.75
CA LEU A 62 10.03 7.61 0.94
C LEU A 62 11.29 8.36 1.38
N ALA A 63 11.59 8.41 2.68
CA ALA A 63 12.83 9.03 3.16
C ALA A 63 14.06 8.29 2.62
N VAL A 64 14.05 6.95 2.62
CA VAL A 64 15.13 6.11 2.07
C VAL A 64 15.23 6.26 0.56
N LEU A 65 14.12 6.23 -0.18
CA LEU A 65 14.11 6.44 -1.64
C LEU A 65 14.61 7.84 -2.04
N GLY A 66 14.42 8.81 -1.14
CA GLY A 66 14.94 10.16 -1.30
C GLY A 66 16.46 10.24 -1.20
N ILE A 67 17.16 9.21 -0.74
CA ILE A 67 18.63 9.19 -0.65
C ILE A 67 19.23 8.73 -1.99
N ASP A 68 20.25 9.43 -2.44
CA ASP A 68 21.14 9.04 -3.50
C ASP A 68 22.19 8.07 -2.93
N GLY A 69 22.15 6.81 -3.38
CA GLY A 69 23.01 5.75 -2.87
C GLY A 69 24.49 5.93 -3.23
N GLU A 70 24.80 6.68 -4.29
CA GLU A 70 26.18 6.90 -4.74
C GLU A 70 26.85 8.02 -3.94
N VAL A 71 26.10 9.06 -3.61
CA VAL A 71 26.63 10.28 -2.99
C VAL A 71 26.29 10.38 -1.49
N GLY A 72 25.42 9.50 -0.99
CA GLY A 72 24.93 9.51 0.40
C GLY A 72 24.16 10.78 0.77
N ARG A 73 23.59 11.46 -0.22
CA ARG A 73 22.87 12.74 -0.06
C ARG A 73 21.43 12.63 -0.50
N MET A 74 20.57 13.51 -0.02
CA MET A 74 19.20 13.56 -0.52
C MET A 74 19.17 14.00 -1.99
N ARG A 75 18.38 13.30 -2.81
CA ARG A 75 18.09 13.63 -4.20
C ARG A 75 17.47 15.02 -4.27
N THR A 76 17.80 15.77 -5.32
CA THR A 76 17.14 17.06 -5.57
C THR A 76 15.66 16.84 -5.84
N ALA A 77 14.84 17.85 -5.53
CA ALA A 77 13.39 17.79 -5.76
C ALA A 77 13.04 17.41 -7.20
N LYS A 78 13.80 17.92 -8.20
CA LYS A 78 13.61 17.57 -9.62
C LYS A 78 13.83 16.08 -9.90
N ASN A 79 14.80 15.46 -9.23
CA ASN A 79 15.16 14.05 -9.43
C ASN A 79 14.37 13.10 -8.53
N TYR A 80 13.61 13.63 -7.56
CA TYR A 80 12.77 12.83 -6.68
C TYR A 80 11.28 12.94 -7.01
N SER A 81 10.85 14.05 -7.62
CA SER A 81 9.44 14.34 -7.92
C SER A 81 8.74 13.25 -8.74
N PHE A 82 9.41 12.67 -9.74
CA PHE A 82 8.82 11.58 -10.54
C PHE A 82 8.64 10.28 -9.73
N THR A 83 9.57 9.99 -8.81
CA THR A 83 9.46 8.84 -7.89
C THR A 83 8.26 9.03 -6.97
N LEU A 84 8.15 10.22 -6.38
CA LEU A 84 7.01 10.58 -5.54
C LEU A 84 5.68 10.53 -6.31
N ALA A 85 5.64 11.02 -7.55
CA ALA A 85 4.45 10.94 -8.41
C ALA A 85 4.04 9.48 -8.69
N GLY A 86 5.00 8.59 -8.94
CA GLY A 86 4.75 7.15 -9.09
C GLY A 86 4.17 6.54 -7.83
N VAL A 87 4.74 6.84 -6.65
CA VAL A 87 4.22 6.35 -5.37
C VAL A 87 2.80 6.86 -5.11
N VAL A 88 2.53 8.15 -5.36
CA VAL A 88 1.17 8.72 -5.21
C VAL A 88 0.17 8.02 -6.13
N TYR A 89 0.56 7.71 -7.37
CA TYR A 89 -0.28 6.96 -8.29
C TYR A 89 -0.58 5.54 -7.75
N CYS A 90 0.44 4.80 -7.31
CA CYS A 90 0.27 3.47 -6.73
C CYS A 90 -0.63 3.47 -5.49
N VAL A 91 -0.43 4.42 -4.57
CA VAL A 91 -1.26 4.58 -3.37
C VAL A 91 -2.73 4.84 -3.74
N ARG A 92 -3.00 5.65 -4.77
CA ARG A 92 -4.36 5.90 -5.24
C ARG A 92 -5.01 4.63 -5.81
N VAL A 93 -4.29 3.88 -6.63
CA VAL A 93 -4.80 2.61 -7.19
C VAL A 93 -5.08 1.60 -6.08
N LEU A 94 -4.16 1.45 -5.12
CA LEU A 94 -4.33 0.54 -3.98
C LEU A 94 -5.48 0.99 -3.06
N GLY A 95 -5.63 2.29 -2.84
CA GLY A 95 -6.75 2.85 -2.10
C GLY A 95 -8.09 2.54 -2.76
N LEU A 96 -8.18 2.63 -4.09
CA LEU A 96 -9.39 2.19 -4.81
C LEU A 96 -9.66 0.70 -4.60
N GLU A 97 -8.65 -0.16 -4.72
CA GLU A 97 -8.81 -1.60 -4.53
C GLU A 97 -9.22 -2.00 -3.11
N LYS A 98 -8.72 -1.29 -2.08
CA LYS A 98 -9.05 -1.58 -0.68
C LYS A 98 -10.30 -0.89 -0.15
N LEU A 99 -10.53 0.37 -0.50
CA LEU A 99 -11.66 1.16 0.01
C LEU A 99 -12.92 0.98 -0.85
N LEU A 100 -12.76 0.69 -2.14
CA LEU A 100 -13.85 0.36 -3.06
C LEU A 100 -13.62 -1.07 -3.57
N PRO A 101 -13.76 -2.08 -2.69
CA PRO A 101 -13.44 -3.45 -3.03
C PRO A 101 -14.15 -3.82 -4.33
N MET A 102 -13.38 -4.31 -5.31
CA MET A 102 -13.91 -4.74 -6.61
C MET A 102 -15.10 -5.70 -6.51
N ARG A 103 -15.34 -6.32 -5.35
CA ARG A 103 -16.56 -7.09 -5.04
C ARG A 103 -17.86 -6.29 -5.27
N GLN A 104 -17.84 -4.96 -5.18
CA GLN A 104 -19.00 -4.13 -5.53
C GLN A 104 -19.21 -3.96 -7.04
N ARG A 105 -18.21 -4.16 -7.92
CA ARG A 105 -18.42 -4.01 -9.38
C ARG A 105 -19.34 -5.08 -9.97
N ASP A 106 -19.30 -6.30 -9.44
CA ASP A 106 -20.20 -7.37 -9.88
C ASP A 106 -21.63 -7.13 -9.39
N GLU A 107 -21.81 -6.57 -8.19
CA GLU A 107 -23.11 -6.15 -7.70
C GLU A 107 -23.64 -4.91 -8.44
N GLN A 108 -22.79 -3.95 -8.81
CA GLN A 108 -23.17 -2.78 -9.60
C GLN A 108 -23.49 -3.13 -11.06
N ARG A 109 -22.79 -4.11 -11.67
CA ARG A 109 -23.11 -4.63 -13.01
C ARG A 109 -24.37 -5.48 -13.04
N ARG A 110 -24.80 -6.04 -11.90
CA ARG A 110 -26.01 -6.85 -11.76
C ARG A 110 -27.26 -6.05 -11.43
N ARG A 111 -27.20 -4.75 -11.16
CA ARG A 111 -28.42 -3.93 -11.08
C ARG A 111 -28.90 -3.65 -12.51
N PRO A 112 -30.01 -4.26 -12.96
CA PRO A 112 -30.64 -3.83 -14.19
C PRO A 112 -31.16 -2.41 -13.94
N THR A 113 -31.13 -1.59 -14.98
CA THR A 113 -31.76 -0.27 -15.02
C THR A 113 -33.29 -0.43 -14.99
N GLU A 114 -33.85 -0.89 -13.87
CA GLU A 114 -35.30 -0.97 -13.65
C GLU A 114 -35.73 0.07 -12.61
N VAL A 115 -35.69 1.35 -12.96
CA VAL A 115 -36.67 2.35 -12.48
C VAL A 115 -36.66 3.54 -13.47
N TYR A 116 -37.28 3.37 -14.64
CA TYR A 116 -38.01 4.48 -15.28
C TYR A 116 -39.02 3.93 -16.30
N ARG A 117 -40.11 3.37 -15.79
CA ARG A 117 -41.40 3.38 -16.48
C ARG A 117 -42.49 3.43 -15.41
N ASP A 118 -43.42 4.34 -15.65
CA ASP A 118 -44.68 4.60 -14.93
C ASP A 118 -44.62 5.55 -13.73
N THR A 119 -44.65 6.85 -14.06
CA THR A 119 -45.69 7.80 -13.60
C THR A 119 -46.05 8.73 -14.74
#